data_AF-A0A3A4VC64-F1
#
_entry.id   AF-A0A3A4VC64-F1
#
_cell.length_a   1.000
_cell.length_b   1.000
_cell.length_c   1.000
_cell.angle_alpha   90.00
_cell.angle_beta   90.00
_cell.angle_gamma   90.00
#
_symmetry.space_group_name_H-M   'P 1'
#
loop_
_entity.id
_entity.type
_entity.pdbx_description
1 polymer ?
#
loop_
_entity_poly.entity_id
_entity_poly.type
_entity_poly.pdbx_seq_one_letter_code
_entity_poly.pdbx_strand_id
1 'polypeptide(L)'
;MLSVFPELLFLAPFAAFLMRVALGGVFTYAAMRHLQSSDGTMRSFAVAEAATATALLAGAWTQPAAIVSMLLIGTWFIFPKLRATALGTAVLSVVIALSLLITGAGPLAFDLPL
;
A
#
# COMPACT_ATOMS: atom_id res chain seq x y z
N MET A 1 27.35 -9.76 5.61
CA MET A 1 26.72 -8.53 6.13
C MET A 1 26.96 -8.49 7.62
N LEU A 2 27.57 -7.43 8.15
CA LEU A 2 27.68 -7.23 9.60
C LEU A 2 26.31 -6.78 10.11
N SER A 3 25.42 -7.75 10.37
CA SER A 3 24.16 -7.52 11.06
C SER A 3 24.39 -7.72 12.56
N VAL A 4 23.77 -6.89 13.39
CA VAL A 4 23.73 -7.10 14.84
C VAL A 4 23.05 -8.43 15.17
N PHE A 5 22.10 -8.85 14.34
CA PHE A 5 21.36 -10.11 14.47
C PHE A 5 21.40 -10.88 13.14
N PRO A 6 22.47 -11.64 12.87
CA PRO A 6 22.59 -12.44 11.65
C PRO A 6 21.49 -13.50 11.53
N GLU A 7 21.06 -14.05 12.67
CA GLU A 7 20.01 -15.07 12.73
C GLU A 7 18.63 -14.57 12.31
N LEU A 8 18.39 -13.24 12.26
CA LEU A 8 17.12 -12.68 11.79
C LEU A 8 17.10 -12.43 10.28
N LEU A 9 18.21 -12.62 9.57
CA LEU A 9 18.29 -12.32 8.14
C LEU A 9 17.35 -13.21 7.30
N PHE A 10 16.97 -14.39 7.79
CA PHE A 10 15.98 -15.22 7.08
C PHE A 10 14.56 -14.60 7.06
N LEU A 11 14.25 -13.66 7.96
CA LEU A 11 13.00 -12.89 7.95
C LEU A 11 13.03 -11.74 6.95
N ALA A 12 14.17 -11.42 6.32
CA ALA A 12 14.28 -10.29 5.41
C ALA A 12 13.19 -10.27 4.31
N PRO A 13 12.81 -11.39 3.67
CA PRO A 13 11.71 -11.40 2.71
C PRO A 13 10.37 -10.98 3.32
N PHE A 14 10.14 -11.28 4.60
CA PHE A 14 8.90 -10.97 5.34
C PHE A 14 8.66 -9.47 5.50
N ALA A 15 9.70 -8.64 5.36
CA ALA A 15 9.57 -7.18 5.36
C ALA A 15 8.60 -6.69 4.27
N ALA A 16 8.70 -7.24 3.06
CA ALA A 16 7.81 -6.88 1.96
C ALA A 16 6.35 -7.27 2.25
N PHE A 17 6.12 -8.42 2.89
CA PHE A 17 4.77 -8.82 3.33
C PHE A 17 4.19 -7.83 4.35
N LEU A 18 4.94 -7.47 5.39
CA LEU A 18 4.49 -6.51 6.40
C LEU A 18 4.20 -5.12 5.79
N MET A 19 5.05 -4.67 4.87
CA MET A 19 4.82 -3.44 4.13
C MET A 19 3.53 -3.47 3.31
N ARG A 20 3.22 -4.59 2.64
CA ARG A 20 1.95 -4.76 1.91
C ARG A 20 0.74 -4.69 2.83
N VAL A 21 0.80 -5.38 3.97
CA VAL A 21 -0.30 -5.37 4.96
C VAL A 21 -0.51 -3.97 5.52
N ALA A 22 0.56 -3.26 5.89
CA ALA A 22 0.48 -1.90 6.39
C ALA A 22 -0.13 -0.94 5.36
N LEU A 23 0.37 -0.96 4.11
CA LEU A 23 -0.13 -0.11 3.03
C LEU A 23 -1.57 -0.46 2.64
N GLY A 24 -1.88 -1.76 2.55
CA GLY A 24 -3.23 -2.25 2.30
C GLY A 24 -4.22 -1.82 3.39
N GLY A 25 -3.80 -1.82 4.65
CA GLY A 25 -4.60 -1.30 5.77
C GLY A 25 -4.89 0.21 5.64
N VAL A 26 -3.90 1.00 5.24
CA VAL A 26 -4.09 2.45 4.96
C VAL A 26 -5.12 2.67 3.86
N PHE A 27 -5.01 1.96 2.74
CA PHE A 27 -5.99 2.08 1.65
C PHE A 27 -7.37 1.54 2.02
N THR A 28 -7.45 0.48 2.81
CA THR A 28 -8.73 -0.04 3.31
C THR A 28 -9.43 1.03 4.15
N TYR A 29 -8.71 1.67 5.07
CA TYR A 29 -9.24 2.76 5.88
C TYR A 29 -9.67 3.96 5.03
N ALA A 30 -8.85 4.37 4.06
CA ALA A 30 -9.18 5.47 3.15
C ALA A 30 -10.46 5.18 2.33
N ALA A 31 -10.55 3.99 1.75
CA ALA A 31 -11.71 3.54 1.00
C ALA A 31 -12.99 3.54 1.85
N MET A 32 -12.94 3.03 3.07
CA MET A 32 -14.09 3.04 3.98
C MET A 32 -14.56 4.47 4.27
N ARG A 33 -13.63 5.39 4.49
CA ARG A 33 -13.94 6.81 4.74
C ARG A 33 -14.56 7.48 3.52
N HIS A 34 -14.04 7.20 2.32
CA HIS A 34 -14.55 7.78 1.08
C HIS A 34 -15.88 7.17 0.64
N LEU A 35 -16.17 5.90 0.94
CA LEU A 35 -17.48 5.27 0.69
C LEU A 35 -18.61 5.92 1.49
N GLN A 36 -18.30 6.41 2.70
CA GLN A 36 -19.27 7.11 3.56
C GLN A 36 -19.59 8.54 3.05
N SER A 37 -18.83 9.07 2.10
CA SER A 37 -19.12 10.37 1.50
C SER A 37 -20.33 10.32 0.57
N SER A 38 -21.07 11.43 0.52
CA SER A 38 -22.14 11.67 -0.45
C SER A 38 -21.62 12.16 -1.81
N ASP A 39 -20.34 12.53 -1.91
CA ASP A 39 -19.72 12.98 -3.17
C ASP A 39 -19.40 11.78 -4.08
N GLY A 40 -19.94 11.79 -5.30
CA GLY A 40 -19.70 10.76 -6.30
C GLY A 40 -18.22 10.61 -6.69
N THR A 41 -17.44 11.69 -6.66
CA THR A 41 -15.99 11.67 -6.95
C THR A 41 -15.22 10.95 -5.85
N MET A 42 -15.61 11.15 -4.59
CA MET A 42 -14.99 10.43 -3.47
C MET A 42 -15.34 8.94 -3.53
N ARG A 43 -16.57 8.60 -3.92
CA ARG A 43 -16.96 7.19 -4.08
C ARG A 43 -16.20 6.47 -5.19
N SER A 44 -15.96 7.12 -6.34
CA SER A 44 -15.14 6.52 -7.40
C SER A 44 -13.69 6.30 -6.94
N PHE A 45 -13.15 7.25 -6.19
CA PHE A 45 -11.84 7.10 -5.51
C PHE A 45 -11.84 5.92 -4.55
N ALA A 46 -12.90 5.76 -3.76
CA ALA A 46 -13.01 4.68 -2.79
C ALA A 46 -12.95 3.30 -3.45
N VAL A 47 -13.53 3.15 -4.65
CA VAL A 47 -13.44 1.89 -5.42
C VAL A 47 -12.01 1.60 -5.84
N ALA A 48 -11.29 2.62 -6.34
CA ALA A 48 -9.89 2.47 -6.73
C ALA A 48 -8.99 2.14 -5.52
N GLU A 49 -9.23 2.79 -4.38
CA GLU A 49 -8.52 2.53 -3.12
C GLU A 49 -8.83 1.13 -2.58
N ALA A 50 -10.08 0.68 -2.63
CA ALA A 50 -10.48 -0.67 -2.20
C ALA A 50 -9.88 -1.76 -3.10
N ALA A 51 -9.88 -1.56 -4.42
CA ALA A 51 -9.23 -2.47 -5.36
C ALA A 51 -7.72 -2.56 -5.09
N THR A 52 -7.06 -1.42 -4.86
CA THR A 52 -5.64 -1.35 -4.53
C THR A 52 -5.33 -2.04 -3.20
N ALA A 53 -6.14 -1.81 -2.16
CA ALA A 53 -6.01 -2.49 -0.88
C ALA A 53 -6.12 -4.01 -1.04
N THR A 54 -7.11 -4.47 -1.79
CA THR A 54 -7.34 -5.90 -2.04
C THR A 54 -6.15 -6.52 -2.76
N ALA A 55 -5.63 -5.88 -3.81
CA ALA A 55 -4.47 -6.35 -4.56
C ALA A 55 -3.22 -6.46 -3.67
N LEU A 56 -2.94 -5.45 -2.84
CA LEU A 56 -1.81 -5.47 -1.89
C LEU A 56 -1.94 -6.59 -0.85
N LEU A 57 -3.11 -6.73 -0.24
CA LEU A 57 -3.37 -7.72 0.80
C LEU A 57 -3.35 -9.15 0.26
N ALA A 58 -3.95 -9.39 -0.90
CA ALA A 58 -3.89 -10.67 -1.59
C ALA A 58 -2.49 -10.98 -2.13
N GLY A 59 -1.65 -9.94 -2.32
CA GLY A 59 -0.33 -10.09 -2.93
C GLY A 59 -0.41 -10.42 -4.43
N ALA A 60 -1.44 -9.89 -5.10
CA ALA A 60 -1.62 -10.02 -6.54
C ALA A 60 -1.16 -8.73 -7.23
N TRP A 61 -0.48 -8.87 -8.37
CA TRP A 61 0.09 -7.77 -9.14
C TRP A 61 0.83 -6.74 -8.27
N THR A 62 1.76 -7.19 -7.41
CA THR A 62 2.28 -6.35 -6.31
C THR A 62 3.03 -5.11 -6.79
N GLN A 63 3.78 -5.23 -7.88
CA GLN A 63 4.49 -4.08 -8.47
C GLN A 63 3.52 -3.09 -9.12
N PRO A 64 2.56 -3.52 -9.98
CA PRO A 64 1.48 -2.64 -10.44
C PRO A 64 0.69 -2.00 -9.29
N ALA A 65 0.34 -2.76 -8.25
CA ALA A 65 -0.39 -2.24 -7.08
C ALA A 65 0.43 -1.17 -6.33
N ALA A 66 1.75 -1.32 -6.23
CA ALA A 66 2.63 -0.30 -5.66
C ALA A 66 2.66 0.99 -6.50
N ILE A 67 2.67 0.88 -7.83
CA ILE A 67 2.60 2.04 -8.73
C ILE A 67 1.25 2.76 -8.58
N VAL A 68 0.15 2.03 -8.63
CA VAL A 68 -1.20 2.59 -8.44
C VAL A 68 -1.30 3.25 -7.06
N SER A 69 -0.74 2.63 -6.03
CA SER A 69 -0.67 3.20 -4.68
C SER A 69 0.03 4.56 -4.66
N MET A 70 1.20 4.67 -5.30
CA MET A 70 1.92 5.95 -5.40
C MET A 70 1.10 7.02 -6.13
N LEU A 71 0.39 6.66 -7.21
CA LEU A 71 -0.46 7.59 -7.93
C LEU A 71 -1.62 8.09 -7.06
N LEU A 72 -2.35 7.18 -6.40
CA LEU A 72 -3.46 7.52 -5.51
C LEU A 72 -2.99 8.42 -4.36
N ILE A 73 -1.89 8.07 -3.69
CA ILE A 73 -1.35 8.89 -2.60
C ILE A 73 -0.84 10.24 -3.14
N GLY A 74 -0.27 10.27 -4.35
CA GLY A 74 0.09 11.50 -5.05
C GLY A 74 -1.10 12.46 -5.18
N THR A 75 -2.28 11.94 -5.52
CA THR A 75 -3.49 12.76 -5.57
C THR A 75 -3.91 13.32 -4.20
N TRP A 76 -3.61 12.65 -3.09
CA TRP A 76 -3.86 13.16 -1.74
C TRP A 76 -3.01 14.40 -1.40
N PHE A 77 -1.84 14.55 -2.02
CA PHE A 77 -0.99 15.75 -1.86
C PHE A 77 -1.47 16.92 -2.73
N ILE A 78 -1.93 16.62 -3.95
CA ILE A 78 -2.44 17.63 -4.89
C ILE A 78 -3.82 18.13 -4.44
N PHE A 79 -4.67 17.22 -3.95
CA PHE A 79 -6.03 17.51 -3.52
C PHE A 79 -6.25 17.10 -2.06
N PRO A 80 -5.99 18.00 -1.10
CA PRO A 80 -6.12 17.70 0.34
C PRO A 80 -7.50 17.18 0.77
N LYS A 81 -8.56 17.51 0.01
CA LYS A 81 -9.92 17.00 0.22
C LYS A 81 -10.03 15.47 0.06
N LEU A 82 -9.16 14.85 -0.74
CA LEU A 82 -9.11 13.40 -0.96
C LEU A 82 -8.24 12.69 0.07
N ARG A 83 -7.57 13.43 0.96
CA ARG A 83 -6.66 12.83 1.93
C ARG A 83 -7.43 12.35 3.16
N ALA A 84 -7.65 11.05 3.24
CA ALA A 84 -8.34 10.42 4.37
C ALA A 84 -7.48 10.31 5.65
N THR A 85 -6.15 10.38 5.54
CA THR A 85 -5.20 10.16 6.65
C THR A 85 -4.42 11.42 7.04
N ALA A 86 -3.69 11.36 8.16
CA ALA A 86 -2.74 12.42 8.51
C ALA A 86 -1.61 12.54 7.47
N LEU A 87 -1.01 13.74 7.35
CA LEU A 87 0.08 14.01 6.41
C LEU A 87 1.27 13.06 6.62
N GLY A 88 1.65 12.81 7.88
CA GLY A 88 2.74 11.88 8.21
C GLY A 88 2.46 10.47 7.69
N THR A 89 1.24 9.97 7.88
CA THR A 89 0.81 8.67 7.34
C THR A 89 0.87 8.63 5.82
N ALA A 90 0.45 9.70 5.15
CA ALA A 90 0.51 9.79 3.69
C ALA A 90 1.96 9.76 3.18
N VAL A 91 2.87 10.52 3.79
CA VAL A 91 4.30 10.52 3.44
C VAL A 91 4.93 9.14 3.66
N LEU A 92 4.67 8.51 4.82
CA LEU A 92 5.14 7.16 5.09
C LEU A 92 4.59 6.14 4.09
N SER A 93 3.34 6.30 3.67
CA SER A 93 2.72 5.41 2.67
C SER A 93 3.41 5.51 1.31
N VAL A 94 3.90 6.69 0.90
CA VAL A 94 4.74 6.85 -0.30
C VAL A 94 6.05 6.07 -0.15
N VAL A 95 6.73 6.20 0.99
CA VAL A 95 7.99 5.49 1.24
C VAL A 95 7.79 3.98 1.21
N ILE A 96 6.70 3.48 1.79
CA ILE A 96 6.34 2.07 1.76
C ILE A 96 6.02 1.61 0.34
N ALA A 97 5.23 2.38 -0.43
CA ALA A 97 4.90 2.04 -1.81
C ALA A 97 6.15 2.00 -2.71
N LEU A 98 7.06 2.96 -2.55
CA LEU A 98 8.34 2.98 -3.26
C LEU A 98 9.21 1.77 -2.87
N SER A 99 9.24 1.43 -1.59
CA SER A 99 9.98 0.27 -1.09
C SER A 99 9.40 -1.02 -1.68
N LEU A 100 8.08 -1.19 -1.70
CA LEU A 100 7.41 -2.34 -2.33
C LEU A 100 7.64 -2.44 -3.83
N LEU A 101 7.72 -1.31 -4.54
CA LEU A 101 8.05 -1.31 -5.96
C LEU A 101 9.43 -1.94 -6.22
N ILE A 102 10.40 -1.64 -5.36
CA ILE A 102 11.79 -2.12 -5.48
C ILE A 102 11.93 -3.54 -4.94
N THR A 103 11.37 -3.85 -3.76
CA THR A 103 11.51 -5.15 -3.10
C THR A 103 10.60 -6.23 -3.69
N GLY A 104 9.54 -5.83 -4.40
CA GLY A 104 8.58 -6.73 -5.02
C GLY A 104 7.60 -7.36 -4.02
N ALA A 105 7.13 -8.55 -4.37
CA ALA A 105 5.95 -9.17 -3.77
C ALA A 105 6.15 -9.70 -2.34
N GLY A 106 7.37 -10.11 -1.99
CA GLY A 106 7.64 -10.82 -0.74
C GLY A 106 6.93 -12.19 -0.65
N PRO A 107 7.09 -12.92 0.47
CA PRO A 107 6.46 -14.22 0.68
C PRO A 107 4.93 -14.10 0.73
N LEU A 108 4.23 -15.20 0.45
CA LEU A 108 2.77 -15.29 0.44
C LEU A 108 2.08 -14.37 -0.59
N ALA A 109 2.81 -13.93 -1.60
CA ALA A 109 2.22 -13.23 -2.73
C ALA A 109 1.71 -14.24 -3.75
N PHE A 110 0.50 -14.01 -4.27
CA PHE A 110 -0.08 -14.80 -5.35
C PHE A 110 0.73 -14.69 -6.66
N ASP A 111 1.49 -13.61 -6.82
CA ASP A 111 2.40 -13.37 -7.95
C ASP A 111 3.68 -14.22 -7.93
N LEU A 112 4.03 -14.87 -6.83
CA LEU A 112 5.20 -15.73 -6.81
C LEU A 112 4.90 -17.00 -7.62
N PRO A 113 5.83 -17.45 -8.51
CA PRO A 113 5.70 -18.77 -9.09
C PRO A 113 5.66 -19.80 -7.96
N LEU A 114 4.61 -20.64 -7.98
CA LEU A 114 4.40 -21.74 -7.03
C LEU A 114 5.65 -22.61 -6.86
#